data_AF-A0A355ACX9-F1
#
_entry.id   AF-A0A355ACX9-F1
#
_cell.length_a   1.000
_cell.length_b   1.000
_cell.length_c   1.000
_cell.angle_alpha   90.00
_cell.angle_beta   90.00
_cell.angle_gamma   90.00
#
_symmetry.space_group_name_H-M   'P 1'
#
loop_
_entity.id
_entity.type
_entity.pdbx_description
1 polymer ?
#
loop_
_entity_poly.entity_id
_entity_poly.type
_entity_poly.pdbx_seq_one_letter_code
_entity_poly.pdbx_strand_id
1 'polypeptide(L)' 'FGTKNSTVSNKAGQIREMFKLKMFDNEFSTNQMNETNPFNDLVMVDGLIVPISSIPENLQELVKKERAEGRDIEFTTERE' A
#
# COMPACT_ATOMS: atom_id res chain seq x y z
N PHE A 1 -20.70 -9.87 -27.21
CA PHE A 1 -19.62 -10.81 -27.58
C PHE A 1 -20.09 -12.22 -27.23
N GLY A 2 -20.38 -13.08 -28.20
CA GLY A 2 -20.95 -14.44 -27.98
C GLY A 2 -19.97 -15.45 -27.35
N THR A 3 -19.12 -15.01 -26.42
CA THR A 3 -18.08 -15.80 -25.77
C THR A 3 -18.51 -16.23 -24.38
N LYS A 4 -18.09 -17.43 -23.96
CA LYS A 4 -18.37 -17.93 -22.61
C LYS A 4 -17.70 -17.03 -21.55
N ASN A 5 -18.41 -16.78 -20.45
CA ASN A 5 -17.90 -15.95 -19.34
C ASN A 5 -16.54 -16.43 -18.83
N SER A 6 -16.31 -17.75 -18.79
CA SER A 6 -15.02 -18.34 -18.39
C SER A 6 -13.86 -17.92 -19.31
N THR A 7 -14.09 -17.81 -20.61
CA THR A 7 -13.09 -17.36 -21.58
C THR A 7 -12.73 -15.89 -21.35
N VAL A 8 -13.71 -15.06 -21.02
CA VAL A 8 -13.52 -13.64 -20.71
C VAL A 8 -12.72 -13.50 -19.40
N SER A 9 -13.13 -14.17 -18.33
CA SER A 9 -12.45 -14.12 -17.05
C SER A 9 -11.00 -14.62 -17.12
N ASN A 10 -10.73 -15.70 -17.87
CA ASN A 10 -9.38 -16.22 -18.03
C ASN A 10 -8.47 -15.21 -18.76
N LYS A 11 -8.95 -14.60 -19.85
CA LYS A 11 -8.18 -13.56 -20.56
C LYS A 11 -7.97 -12.31 -19.71
N ALA A 12 -8.97 -11.89 -18.95
CA ALA A 12 -8.85 -10.77 -18.02
C ALA A 12 -7.80 -11.06 -16.92
N GLY A 13 -7.78 -12.29 -16.39
CA GLY A 13 -6.76 -12.73 -15.43
C GLY A 13 -5.34 -12.70 -16.01
N GLN A 14 -5.17 -13.18 -17.24
CA GLN A 14 -3.89 -13.12 -17.95
C GLN A 14 -3.40 -11.68 -18.15
N ILE A 15 -4.29 -10.76 -18.54
CA ILE A 15 -3.95 -9.34 -18.69
C ILE A 15 -3.55 -8.74 -17.33
N ARG A 16 -4.32 -9.01 -16.27
CA ARG A 16 -4.02 -8.55 -14.91
C ARG A 16 -2.63 -9.00 -14.46
N GLU A 17 -2.26 -10.24 -14.75
CA GLU A 17 -0.95 -10.79 -14.41
C GLU A 17 0.17 -10.19 -15.25
N MET A 18 -0.02 -10.04 -16.56
CA MET A 18 0.96 -9.41 -17.46
C MET A 18 1.34 -7.99 -17.03
N PHE A 19 0.34 -7.18 -16.66
CA PHE A 19 0.54 -5.80 -16.22
C PHE A 19 0.75 -5.69 -14.70
N LYS A 20 0.85 -6.82 -13.98
CA LYS A 20 1.00 -6.87 -12.52
C LYS A 20 0.00 -5.96 -11.77
N LEU A 21 -1.22 -5.83 -12.30
CA LEU A 21 -2.26 -4.96 -11.76
C LEU A 21 -2.71 -5.52 -10.40
N LYS A 22 -2.06 -5.04 -9.34
CA LYS A 22 -2.40 -5.32 -7.95
C LYS A 22 -3.31 -4.22 -7.42
N MET A 23 -4.07 -4.56 -6.38
CA MET A 23 -4.83 -3.56 -5.64
C MET A 23 -3.82 -2.59 -4.98
N PHE A 24 -4.01 -1.29 -5.18
CA PHE A 24 -3.11 -0.22 -4.71
C PHE A 24 -1.71 -0.21 -5.34
N ASP A 25 -1.59 -0.70 -6.59
CA ASP A 25 -0.35 -0.59 -7.35
C ASP A 25 0.00 0.87 -7.66
N ASN A 26 1.24 1.30 -7.43
CA ASN A 26 1.64 2.71 -7.58
C ASN A 26 1.59 3.20 -9.04
N GLU A 27 1.80 2.32 -10.02
CA GLU A 27 1.87 2.70 -11.43
C GLU A 27 0.48 2.89 -12.06
N PHE A 28 -0.50 2.09 -11.64
CA PHE A 28 -1.84 2.07 -12.25
C PHE A 28 -2.97 2.48 -11.30
N SER A 29 -2.71 2.69 -10.01
CA SER A 29 -3.74 3.18 -9.08
C SER A 29 -4.03 4.65 -9.34
N THR A 30 -5.31 4.97 -9.28
CA THR A 30 -5.75 6.37 -9.27
C THR A 30 -5.37 7.03 -7.95
N ASN A 31 -5.29 8.37 -7.93
CA ASN A 31 -5.05 9.12 -6.70
C ASN A 31 -6.05 8.75 -5.59
N GLN A 32 -7.32 8.52 -5.94
CA GLN A 32 -8.35 8.07 -4.99
C GLN A 32 -8.03 6.71 -4.38
N MET A 33 -7.50 5.76 -5.16
CA MET A 33 -7.11 4.44 -4.64
C MET A 33 -5.91 4.56 -3.69
N ASN A 34 -4.97 5.45 -3.98
CA ASN A 34 -3.87 5.73 -3.06
C ASN A 34 -4.37 6.38 -1.77
N GLU A 35 -5.24 7.38 -1.85
CA GLU A 35 -5.82 8.04 -0.66
C GLU A 35 -6.66 7.09 0.20
N THR A 36 -7.32 6.10 -0.40
CA THR A 36 -8.12 5.10 0.31
C THR A 36 -7.35 3.85 0.73
N ASN A 37 -6.03 3.80 0.46
CA ASN A 37 -5.20 2.67 0.85
C ASN A 37 -5.04 2.64 2.39
N PRO A 38 -5.59 1.62 3.08
CA PRO A 38 -5.53 1.55 4.54
C PRO A 38 -4.10 1.43 5.08
N PHE A 39 -3.15 0.97 4.26
CA PHE A 39 -1.75 0.86 4.67
C PHE A 39 -1.03 2.21 4.75
N ASN A 40 -1.55 3.26 4.10
CA ASN A 40 -0.94 4.58 4.14
C ASN A 40 -1.01 5.25 5.52
N ASP A 41 -1.94 4.80 6.36
CA ASP A 41 -2.11 5.28 7.74
C ASP A 41 -1.51 4.34 8.79
N LEU A 42 -0.81 3.29 8.36
CA LEU A 42 -0.18 2.30 9.24
C LEU A 42 1.35 2.40 9.18
N VAL A 43 2.01 2.06 10.29
CA VAL A 43 3.47 2.01 10.41
C VAL A 43 3.88 0.81 11.28
N MET A 44 5.06 0.25 11.01
CA MET A 44 5.62 -0.84 11.78
C MET A 44 6.44 -0.30 12.96
N VAL A 45 6.08 -0.73 14.17
CA VAL A 45 6.77 -0.40 15.42
C VAL A 45 6.98 -1.69 16.20
N ASP A 46 8.23 -2.08 16.45
CA ASP A 46 8.56 -3.30 17.22
C ASP A 46 7.93 -4.58 16.66
N GLY A 47 7.80 -4.66 15.33
CA GLY A 47 7.14 -5.77 14.64
C GLY A 47 5.61 -5.78 14.76
N LEU A 48 5.00 -4.75 15.36
CA LEU A 48 3.55 -4.53 15.39
C LEU A 48 3.15 -3.47 14.37
N ILE A 49 2.05 -3.70 13.66
CA ILE A 49 1.47 -2.72 12.74
C ILE A 49 0.48 -1.87 13.54
N VAL A 50 0.74 -0.57 13.62
CA VAL A 50 -0.07 0.38 14.39
C VAL A 50 -0.44 1.60 13.53
N PRO A 51 -1.53 2.32 13.86
CA PRO A 51 -1.84 3.59 13.21
C PRO A 51 -0.74 4.63 13.41
N ILE A 52 -0.43 5.44 12.39
CA ILE A 52 0.51 6.57 12.54
C ILE A 52 0.03 7.52 13.64
N SER A 53 -1.28 7.70 13.81
CA SER A 53 -1.83 8.54 14.88
C SER A 53 -1.53 8.03 16.29
N SER A 54 -1.08 6.78 16.47
CA SER A 54 -0.74 6.23 17.79
C SER A 54 0.72 6.41 18.20
N ILE A 55 1.59 6.89 17.31
CA ILE A 55 3.01 7.19 17.62
C ILE A 55 3.22 8.68 17.92
N PRO A 56 4.31 9.07 18.60
CA PRO A 56 4.64 10.47 18.88
C PRO A 56 4.68 11.36 17.63
N GLU A 57 4.24 12.61 17.75
CA GLU A 57 4.04 13.54 16.62
C GLU A 57 5.30 13.79 15.78
N ASN A 58 6.47 13.86 16.44
CA ASN A 58 7.76 13.97 15.75
C ASN A 58 8.04 12.77 14.83
N LEU A 59 7.63 11.56 15.23
CA LEU A 59 7.78 10.36 14.42
C LEU A 59 6.72 10.31 13.31
N GLN A 60 5.51 10.84 13.56
CA GLN A 60 4.49 10.97 12.52
C GLN A 60 4.96 11.86 11.37
N GLU A 61 5.55 13.01 11.68
CA GLU A 61 6.11 13.92 10.68
C GLU A 61 7.23 13.26 9.87
N LEU A 62 8.09 12.49 10.54
CA LEU A 62 9.16 11.74 9.89
C LEU A 62 8.60 10.71 8.89
N VAL A 63 7.61 9.91 9.30
CA VAL A 63 6.95 8.93 8.40
C VAL A 63 6.36 9.63 7.18
N LYS A 64 5.65 10.74 7.38
CA LYS A 64 5.03 11.50 6.27
C LYS A 64 6.08 12.05 5.31
N LYS A 65 7.20 12.57 5.81
CA LYS A 65 8.30 13.10 5.00
C LYS A 65 8.94 11.99 4.16
N GLU A 66 9.31 10.87 4.78
CA GLU A 66 9.96 9.76 4.08
C GLU A 66 9.05 9.18 2.99
N ARG A 67 7.75 9.06 3.26
CA ARG A 67 6.75 8.60 2.27
C ARG A 67 6.55 9.57 1.12
N ALA A 68 6.60 10.88 1.37
CA ALA A 68 6.59 11.88 0.30
C ALA A 68 7.81 11.76 -0.63
N GLU A 69 8.93 11.24 -0.10
CA GLU A 69 10.15 10.94 -0.87
C GLU A 69 10.17 9.53 -1.47
N GLY A 70 9.07 8.77 -1.35
CA GLY A 70 8.93 7.43 -1.90
C GLY A 70 9.62 6.32 -1.09
N ARG A 71 10.01 6.60 0.16
CA ARG A 71 10.63 5.64 1.08
C ARG A 71 9.64 5.26 2.19
N ASP A 72 9.83 4.08 2.79
CA ASP A 72 9.05 3.64 3.95
C ASP A 72 10.01 3.38 5.12
N ILE A 73 9.51 3.59 6.35
CA ILE A 73 10.31 3.48 7.57
C ILE A 73 9.60 2.63 8.63
N GLU A 74 10.41 1.96 9.43
CA GLU A 74 9.98 1.18 10.60
C GLU A 74 10.73 1.66 11.85
N PHE A 75 10.09 1.49 13.01
CA PHE A 75 10.66 1.86 14.29
C PHE A 75 10.93 0.62 15.14
N THR A 76 12.07 0.63 15.83
CA THR A 76 12.42 -0.38 16.84
C THR A 76 12.81 0.35 18.13
N THR A 77 12.23 -0.08 19.24
CA THR A 77 12.54 0.38 20.59
C THR A 77 13.68 -0.46 21.13
N GLU A 78 14.83 0.16 21.41
CA GLU A 78 15.90 -0.50 22.13
C GLU A 78 15.46 -0.71 23.60
N ARG A 79 15.50 -1.97 24.05
CA ARG A 79 15.31 -2.31 25.47
C ARG A 79 16.69 -2.43 26.09
N GLU A 80 17.03 -1.52 27.01
CA GLU A 80 18.19 -1.65 27.91
C GLU A 80 17.99 -2.76 28.95
#